data_AF-A0A2G6AMN6-F1
#
_entry.id   AF-A0A2G6AMN6-F1
#
_cell.length_a   1.000
_cell.length_b   1.000
_cell.length_c   1.000
_cell.angle_alpha   90.00
_cell.angle_beta   90.00
_cell.angle_gamma   90.00
#
_symmetry.space_group_name_H-M   'P 1'
#
loop_
_entity.id
_entity.type
_entity.pdbx_description
1 polymer ?
#
loop_
_entity_poly.entity_id
_entity_poly.type
_entity_poly.pdbx_seq_one_letter_code
_entity_poly.pdbx_strand_id
1 'polypeptide(L)'
;MKMPTMDTEELLLFAKKADEPGTTWIQQADYVAEEAIMSDEDLAGREPLQRLRIVVESDGNTKYFESLFHTGAELEELMSELEPVFKKYPKKVLDSDEMDEKIQNVKK
;
A
#
# COMPACT_ATOMS: atom_id res chain seq x y z
N MET A 1 -11.74 9.97 9.42
CA MET A 1 -12.13 9.48 8.07
C MET A 1 -10.94 8.78 7.43
N LYS A 2 -11.10 7.54 6.95
CA LYS A 2 -10.07 6.81 6.18
C LYS A 2 -9.99 7.41 4.77
N MET A 3 -8.80 7.50 4.18
CA MET A 3 -8.68 7.89 2.77
C MET A 3 -9.32 6.81 1.89
N PRO A 4 -9.91 7.17 0.74
CA PRO A 4 -10.35 6.17 -0.20
C PRO A 4 -9.13 5.42 -0.71
N THR A 5 -9.08 4.13 -0.41
CA THR A 5 -8.12 3.20 -1.01
C THR A 5 -8.46 3.04 -2.48
N MET A 6 -7.49 3.31 -3.35
CA MET A 6 -7.61 3.05 -4.77
C MET A 6 -7.37 1.59 -5.09
N ASP A 7 -7.95 1.12 -6.18
CA ASP A 7 -7.57 -0.17 -6.77
C ASP A 7 -6.32 -0.06 -7.66
N THR A 8 -5.84 -1.22 -8.10
CA THR A 8 -4.64 -1.33 -8.95
C THR A 8 -4.83 -0.59 -10.28
N GLU A 9 -6.01 -0.65 -10.90
CA GLU A 9 -6.28 -0.02 -12.19
C GLU A 9 -6.23 1.51 -12.09
N GLU A 10 -6.83 2.07 -11.04
CA GLU A 10 -6.80 3.50 -10.74
C GLU A 10 -5.37 4.01 -10.53
N LEU A 11 -4.55 3.26 -9.79
CA LEU A 11 -3.16 3.62 -9.54
C LEU A 11 -2.31 3.56 -10.82
N LEU A 12 -2.56 2.57 -11.68
CA LEU A 12 -1.93 2.45 -12.99
C LEU A 12 -2.34 3.59 -13.93
N LEU A 13 -3.63 3.96 -13.94
CA LEU A 13 -4.11 5.10 -14.72
C LEU A 13 -3.51 6.41 -14.24
N PHE A 14 -3.31 6.58 -12.93
CA PHE A 14 -2.61 7.73 -12.38
C PHE A 14 -1.18 7.83 -12.91
N ALA A 15 -0.41 6.75 -12.83
CA ALA A 15 0.95 6.71 -13.34
C ALA A 15 1.01 6.94 -14.86
N LYS A 16 -0.01 6.56 -15.63
CA LYS A 16 -0.07 6.86 -17.07
C LYS A 16 -0.33 8.33 -17.38
N LYS A 17 -1.14 9.03 -16.57
CA LYS A 17 -1.62 10.38 -16.88
C LYS A 17 -0.68 11.51 -16.47
N ALA A 18 0.11 11.33 -15.40
CA ALA A 18 0.96 12.39 -14.86
C ALA A 18 2.35 12.33 -15.47
N ASP A 19 2.76 13.27 -16.32
CA ASP A 19 4.14 13.34 -16.87
C ASP A 19 5.17 13.92 -15.88
N GLU A 20 4.71 14.31 -14.71
CA GLU A 20 5.52 14.95 -13.68
C GLU A 20 6.33 13.93 -12.88
N PRO A 21 7.52 14.32 -12.37
CA PRO A 21 8.28 13.49 -11.46
C PRO A 21 7.49 13.22 -10.17
N GLY A 22 7.89 12.17 -9.46
CA GLY A 22 7.21 11.77 -8.24
C GLY A 22 7.97 10.71 -7.47
N THR A 23 7.39 10.24 -6.37
CA THR A 23 7.95 9.19 -5.51
C THR A 23 6.85 8.24 -5.07
N THR A 24 7.16 6.95 -5.07
CA THR A 24 6.32 5.93 -4.46
C THR A 24 6.85 5.60 -3.07
N TRP A 25 6.02 5.73 -2.05
CA TRP A 25 6.30 5.30 -0.69
C TRP A 25 5.61 3.96 -0.45
N ILE A 26 6.34 2.97 0.05
CA ILE A 26 5.85 1.61 0.24
C ILE A 26 6.09 1.19 1.69
N GLN A 27 5.10 0.53 2.27
CA GLN A 27 5.19 -0.05 3.60
C GLN A 27 4.48 -1.40 3.61
N GLN A 28 5.14 -2.41 4.18
CA GLN A 28 4.57 -3.74 4.44
C GLN A 28 4.66 -4.02 5.94
N ALA A 29 3.58 -4.45 6.56
CA ALA A 29 3.58 -4.96 7.93
C ALA A 29 2.45 -5.97 8.16
N ASP A 30 2.52 -6.65 9.29
CA ASP A 30 1.43 -7.49 9.77
C ASP A 30 0.17 -6.65 9.97
N TYR A 31 -0.96 -7.23 9.57
CA TYR A 31 -2.25 -6.61 9.71
C TYR A 31 -2.93 -7.11 10.98
N VAL A 32 -3.06 -6.22 11.97
CA VAL A 32 -3.86 -6.46 13.17
C VAL A 32 -5.20 -5.76 12.97
N ALA A 33 -6.28 -6.53 12.77
CA ALA A 33 -7.62 -5.97 12.71
C ALA A 33 -7.98 -5.35 14.07
N GLU A 34 -8.54 -4.13 14.07
CA GLU A 34 -8.89 -3.41 15.31
C GLU A 34 -9.95 -4.13 16.17
N GLU A 35 -10.64 -5.15 15.64
CA GLU A 35 -11.51 -6.04 16.40
C GLU A 35 -11.41 -7.48 15.89
N ALA A 36 -10.54 -8.28 16.51
CA ALA A 36 -10.66 -9.73 16.44
C ALA A 36 -10.18 -10.31 17.78
N ILE A 37 -11.12 -10.59 18.70
CA ILE A 37 -10.87 -11.50 19.82
C ILE A 37 -10.76 -12.89 19.19
N MET A 38 -9.63 -13.19 18.55
CA MET A 38 -9.32 -14.54 18.11
C MET A 38 -8.58 -15.22 19.25
N SER A 39 -9.19 -16.27 19.78
CA SER A 39 -8.58 -17.12 20.80
C SER A 39 -7.47 -17.95 20.15
N ASP A 40 -6.38 -18.20 20.89
CA ASP A 40 -5.15 -18.90 20.45
C ASP A 40 -5.38 -20.24 19.72
N GLU A 41 -6.58 -20.82 19.83
CA GLU A 41 -6.95 -22.11 19.22
C GLU A 41 -7.24 -22.04 17.71
N ASP A 42 -7.58 -20.87 17.15
CA ASP A 42 -7.95 -20.72 15.73
C ASP A 42 -6.78 -20.34 14.79
N LEU A 43 -5.61 -19.96 15.35
CA LEU A 43 -4.47 -19.46 14.59
C LEU A 43 -3.45 -20.55 14.20
N ALA A 44 -3.69 -21.81 14.59
CA ALA A 44 -2.79 -22.92 14.31
C ALA A 44 -2.72 -23.22 12.79
N GLY A 45 -1.74 -22.61 12.11
CA GLY A 45 -1.33 -22.96 10.76
C GLY A 45 -1.73 -22.01 9.63
N ARG A 46 -2.28 -20.82 9.92
CA ARG A 46 -2.50 -19.78 8.89
C ARG A 46 -1.33 -18.80 8.87
N GLU A 47 -0.84 -18.48 7.67
CA GLU A 47 0.13 -17.40 7.50
C GLU A 47 -0.47 -16.08 8.01
N PRO A 48 0.30 -15.26 8.75
CA PRO A 48 -0.20 -14.02 9.30
C PRO A 48 -0.69 -13.12 8.16
N LEU A 49 -1.89 -12.57 8.30
CA LEU A 49 -2.42 -11.62 7.33
C LEU A 49 -1.52 -10.38 7.34
N GLN A 50 -1.01 -10.01 6.18
CA GLN A 50 -0.14 -8.86 5.99
C GLN A 50 -0.88 -7.77 5.22
N ARG A 51 -0.37 -6.55 5.37
CA ARG A 51 -0.88 -5.36 4.68
C ARG A 51 0.24 -4.68 3.93
N LEU A 52 -0.02 -4.39 2.65
CA LEU A 52 0.78 -3.52 1.81
C LEU A 52 0.08 -2.16 1.71
N ARG A 53 0.81 -1.10 2.02
CA ARG A 53 0.37 0.28 1.84
C ARG A 53 1.30 0.98 0.86
N ILE A 54 0.72 1.71 -0.08
CA ILE A 54 1.45 2.46 -1.10
C ILE A 54 0.88 3.87 -1.18
N VAL A 55 1.77 4.87 -1.16
CA VAL A 55 1.44 6.26 -1.44
C VAL A 55 2.24 6.70 -2.66
N VAL A 56 1.57 7.12 -3.72
CA VAL A 56 2.23 7.70 -4.90
C VAL A 56 2.02 9.21 -4.86
N GLU A 57 3.11 9.95 -4.75
CA GLU A 57 3.16 11.41 -4.80
C GLU A 57 3.74 11.86 -6.14
N SER A 58 3.00 12.67 -6.88
CA SER A 58 3.46 13.42 -8.07
C SER A 58 2.99 14.87 -7.92
N ASP A 59 3.54 15.83 -8.68
CA ASP A 59 3.34 17.25 -8.40
C ASP A 59 1.84 17.62 -8.25
N GLY A 60 1.49 18.15 -7.08
CA GLY A 60 0.12 18.49 -6.68
C GLY A 60 -0.88 17.33 -6.49
N ASN A 61 -0.48 16.05 -6.65
CA ASN A 61 -1.38 14.91 -6.55
C ASN A 61 -0.81 13.77 -5.70
N THR A 62 -1.66 13.23 -4.83
CA THR A 62 -1.32 12.04 -4.05
C THR A 62 -2.40 10.99 -4.13
N LYS A 63 -1.97 9.73 -4.24
CA LYS A 63 -2.85 8.56 -4.34
C LYS A 63 -2.45 7.52 -3.31
N TYR A 64 -3.44 6.91 -2.69
CA TYR A 64 -3.27 5.89 -1.65
C TYR A 64 -3.83 4.55 -2.12
N PHE A 65 -3.05 3.50 -1.95
CA PHE A 65 -3.41 2.12 -2.23
C PHE A 65 -3.09 1.27 -1.00
N GLU A 66 -3.98 0.33 -0.69
CA GLU A 66 -3.88 -0.60 0.42
C GLU A 66 -4.41 -1.94 -0.04
N SER A 67 -3.63 -3.00 0.19
CA SER A 67 -4.05 -4.37 -0.08
C SER A 67 -3.64 -5.29 1.06
N LEU A 68 -4.45 -6.33 1.28
CA LEU A 68 -4.21 -7.37 2.26
C LEU A 68 -3.83 -8.66 1.52
N PHE A 69 -2.87 -9.39 2.06
CA PHE A 69 -2.38 -10.64 1.46
C PHE A 69 -1.87 -11.59 2.55
N HIS A 70 -1.88 -12.88 2.27
CA HIS A 70 -1.39 -13.92 3.18
C HIS A 70 -0.03 -14.46 2.77
N THR A 71 0.22 -14.54 1.47
CA THR A 71 1.35 -15.31 0.91
C THR A 71 2.33 -14.42 0.15
N GLY A 72 3.58 -14.88 0.03
CA GLY A 72 4.57 -14.21 -0.81
C GLY A 72 4.19 -14.18 -2.30
N ALA A 73 3.46 -15.19 -2.79
CA ALA A 73 3.02 -15.26 -4.19
C ALA A 73 2.01 -14.15 -4.54
N GLU A 74 1.05 -13.88 -3.65
CA GLU A 74 0.10 -12.78 -3.80
C GLU A 74 0.81 -11.42 -3.81
N LEU A 75 1.81 -11.25 -2.94
CA LEU A 75 2.63 -10.04 -2.93
C LEU A 75 3.43 -9.89 -4.23
N GLU A 76 4.05 -10.96 -4.72
CA GLU A 76 4.80 -10.93 -5.98
C GLU A 76 3.91 -10.59 -7.18
N GLU A 77 2.71 -11.18 -7.27
CA GLU A 77 1.73 -10.88 -8.30
C GLU A 77 1.35 -9.39 -8.25
N LEU A 78 1.00 -8.88 -7.07
CA LEU A 78 0.64 -7.47 -6.88
C LEU A 78 1.79 -6.52 -7.22
N MET A 79 3.01 -6.85 -6.81
CA MET A 79 4.20 -6.05 -7.12
C MET A 79 4.54 -6.07 -8.61
N SER A 80 4.26 -7.18 -9.31
CA SER A 80 4.40 -7.30 -10.77
C SER A 80 3.36 -6.44 -11.50
N GLU A 81 2.11 -6.44 -11.05
CA GLU A 81 1.06 -5.58 -11.62
C GLU A 81 1.41 -4.09 -11.47
N LEU A 82 1.95 -3.71 -10.30
CA LEU A 82 2.32 -2.33 -9.97
C LEU A 82 3.70 -1.90 -10.49
N GLU A 83 4.46 -2.81 -11.12
CA GLU A 83 5.78 -2.52 -11.67
C GLU A 83 5.83 -1.26 -12.56
N PRO A 84 4.83 -0.98 -13.44
CA PRO A 84 4.81 0.24 -14.24
C PRO A 84 4.78 1.52 -13.40
N VAL A 85 4.12 1.50 -12.24
CA VAL A 85 4.09 2.63 -11.30
C VAL A 85 5.48 2.86 -10.74
N PHE A 86 6.15 1.79 -10.28
CA PHE A 86 7.49 1.87 -9.67
C PHE A 86 8.60 2.21 -10.67
N LYS A 87 8.43 1.86 -11.94
CA LYS A 87 9.32 2.27 -13.04
C LYS A 87 9.25 3.78 -13.28
N LYS A 88 8.08 4.37 -13.12
CA LYS A 88 7.88 5.81 -13.31
C LYS A 88 8.25 6.62 -12.07
N TYR A 89 7.81 6.15 -10.91
CA TYR A 89 8.02 6.81 -9.62
C TYR A 89 8.92 5.95 -8.74
N PRO A 90 10.18 6.35 -8.52
CA PRO A 90 11.12 5.60 -7.69
C PRO A 90 10.51 5.22 -6.34
N LYS A 91 10.69 3.95 -5.96
CA LYS A 91 10.19 3.40 -4.70
C LYS A 91 11.11 3.72 -3.52
N LYS A 92 10.51 4.08 -2.40
CA LYS A 92 11.15 4.23 -1.09
C LYS A 92 10.34 3.50 -0.05
N VAL A 93 11.02 2.71 0.77
CA VAL A 93 10.39 1.97 1.87
C VAL A 93 10.33 2.88 3.08
N LEU A 94 9.17 2.92 3.73
CA LEU A 94 8.94 3.63 4.97
C LEU A 94 8.63 2.65 6.10
N ASP A 95 8.91 3.05 7.33
CA ASP A 95 8.36 2.37 8.50
C ASP A 95 6.87 2.70 8.70
N SER A 96 6.24 2.11 9.72
CA SER A 96 4.81 2.31 9.96
C SER A 96 4.48 3.75 10.37
N ASP A 97 5.32 4.37 11.20
CA ASP A 97 5.07 5.70 11.75
C ASP A 97 5.21 6.75 10.64
N GLU A 98 6.27 6.65 9.82
CA GLU A 98 6.49 7.48 8.63
C GLU A 98 5.36 7.34 7.62
N MET A 99 4.88 6.11 7.40
CA MET A 99 3.76 5.87 6.48
C MET A 99 2.46 6.47 7.01
N ASP A 100 2.21 6.36 8.32
CA ASP A 100 1.04 6.97 8.95
C ASP A 100 1.08 8.49 8.82
N GLU A 101 2.23 9.12 9.07
CA GLU A 101 2.41 10.56 8.85
C GLU A 101 2.14 10.97 7.40
N LYS A 102 2.64 10.20 6.42
CA LYS A 102 2.36 10.42 5.00
C LYS A 102 0.86 10.36 4.70
N ILE A 103 0.18 9.33 5.18
CA ILE A 103 -1.26 9.17 5.02
C ILE A 103 -2.00 10.32 5.73
N GLN A 104 -1.54 10.84 6.87
CA GLN A 104 -2.18 12.00 7.51
C GLN A 104 -1.96 13.30 6.73
N ASN A 105 -0.77 13.52 6.16
CA ASN A 105 -0.45 14.74 5.43
C ASN A 105 -1.23 14.88 4.12
N VAL A 106 -1.57 13.77 3.48
CA VAL A 106 -2.44 13.76 2.29
C VAL A 106 -3.90 14.13 2.63
N LYS A 107 -4.31 14.10 3.91
CA LYS A 107 -5.66 14.50 4.34
C LYS A 107 -5.83 16.01 4.53
N LYS A 108 -4.75 16.80 4.48
CA LYS A 108 -4.77 18.26 4.66
C LYS A 108 -4.83 18.97 3.32
#